data_AF-A0A023GBU4-F1
#
_entry.id   AF-A0A023GBU4-F1
#
_cell.length_a   1.000
_cell.length_b   1.000
_cell.length_c   1.000
_cell.angle_alpha   90.00
_cell.angle_beta   90.00
_cell.angle_gamma   90.00
#
_symmetry.space_group_name_H-M   'P 1'
#
loop_
_entity.id
_entity.type
_entity.pdbx_description
1 polymer ?
#
loop_
_entity_poly.entity_id
_entity_poly.type
_entity_poly.pdbx_seq_one_letter_code
_entity_poly.pdbx_strand_id
1 'polypeptide(L)'
;KLSPKIPRVFSQANLRFADMTMPKVKLMLTGADKNLDDAFVHGNSQYAHDSRTLSAFKEYAHTRKSKFGHPDVAFFYTGRDVVTDDDNGKISKNGLGIAYLGGVCTAAYVGLGEDRPGFFNGMLTLTHEVGHLLGAQHDGSETVPLVPGYKGSERCPWDDGYLMSYKDKGANHQQFSECSLQQMRRVIVYRGKSCWVVLSSGQEEVDLYPGEMMTAEDVCKQVFPEQNEVFAEVIVPKPGECKLKCSYESIEGKYIYTYSKNATAPDYSPCGNGKVCVRSKCINDVKGKGKHGQKRSHAEGTETSRPTNTTTTTTTTTTTTTRATTRRRSFWRWSWKSGKK
;
A
#
# COMPACT_ATOMS: atom_id res chain seq x y z
N LYS A 1 19.03 4.27 -14.40
CA LYS A 1 18.67 5.02 -13.18
C LYS A 1 17.38 4.42 -12.62
N LEU A 2 17.36 4.02 -11.35
CA LEU A 2 16.12 3.60 -10.67
C LEU A 2 15.08 4.72 -10.77
N SER A 3 13.82 4.35 -10.95
CA SER A 3 12.73 5.31 -10.76
C SER A 3 12.80 5.85 -9.33
N PRO A 4 12.72 7.17 -9.10
CA PRO A 4 12.72 7.75 -7.76
C PRO A 4 11.54 7.25 -6.91
N LYS A 5 10.57 6.53 -7.49
CA LYS A 5 9.43 5.89 -6.83
C LYS A 5 9.78 4.62 -6.05
N ILE A 6 10.78 3.84 -6.47
CA ILE A 6 11.06 2.52 -5.87
C ILE A 6 11.48 2.65 -4.40
N PRO A 7 12.48 3.47 -4.02
CA PRO A 7 12.84 3.63 -2.59
C PRO A 7 11.68 4.12 -1.70
N ARG A 8 10.73 4.85 -2.28
CA ARG A 8 9.56 5.43 -1.58
C ARG A 8 8.59 4.35 -1.11
N VAL A 9 8.33 3.37 -1.97
CA VAL A 9 7.43 2.26 -1.68
C VAL A 9 7.97 1.44 -0.51
N PHE A 10 9.28 1.20 -0.47
CA PHE A 10 9.92 0.49 0.64
C PHE A 10 9.84 1.26 1.97
N SER A 11 10.03 2.58 1.96
CA SER A 11 9.85 3.42 3.15
C SER A 11 8.42 3.32 3.72
N GLN A 12 7.40 3.37 2.85
CA GLN A 12 6.00 3.24 3.27
C GLN A 12 5.65 1.83 3.76
N ALA A 13 6.17 0.79 3.10
CA ALA A 13 6.02 -0.60 3.54
C ALA A 13 6.64 -0.81 4.93
N ASN A 14 7.81 -0.21 5.19
CA ASN A 14 8.46 -0.28 6.50
C ASN A 14 7.60 0.27 7.65
N LEU A 15 6.73 1.26 7.41
CA LEU A 15 5.78 1.72 8.42
C LEU A 15 4.80 0.61 8.84
N ARG A 16 4.38 -0.26 7.91
CA ARG A 16 3.45 -1.38 8.16
C ARG A 16 4.14 -2.53 8.88
N PHE A 17 5.44 -2.73 8.63
CA PHE A 17 6.27 -3.69 9.39
C PHE A 17 6.69 -3.18 10.77
N ALA A 18 6.42 -1.92 11.14
CA ALA A 18 6.89 -1.33 12.39
C ALA A 18 6.38 -2.02 13.67
N ASP A 19 5.28 -2.79 13.59
CA ASP A 19 4.75 -3.57 14.72
C ASP A 19 5.53 -4.87 14.97
N MET A 20 6.39 -5.28 14.03
CA MET A 20 7.30 -6.42 14.22
C MET A 20 8.31 -6.11 15.31
N THR A 21 8.23 -6.88 16.39
CA THR A 21 9.14 -6.84 17.53
C THR A 21 9.70 -8.24 17.76
N MET A 22 10.99 -8.34 18.11
CA MET A 22 11.65 -9.62 18.42
C MET A 22 11.40 -10.74 17.37
N PRO A 23 11.94 -10.63 16.15
CA PRO A 23 12.85 -9.58 15.69
C PRO A 23 12.11 -8.36 15.15
N LYS A 24 12.79 -7.22 15.14
CA LYS A 24 12.38 -6.07 14.33
C LYS A 24 12.65 -6.42 12.87
N VAL A 25 11.76 -6.00 11.98
CA VAL A 25 11.90 -6.20 10.53
C VAL A 25 11.94 -4.82 9.86
N LYS A 26 12.92 -4.63 8.98
CA LYS A 26 13.03 -3.47 8.10
C LYS A 26 13.45 -3.97 6.73
N LEU A 27 12.67 -3.64 5.72
CA LEU A 27 12.98 -3.89 4.32
C LEU A 27 14.05 -2.89 3.87
N MET A 28 15.09 -3.40 3.23
CA MET A 28 16.17 -2.61 2.66
C MET A 28 16.28 -2.92 1.17
N LEU A 29 16.30 -1.87 0.35
CA LEU A 29 16.50 -2.01 -1.08
C LEU A 29 18.01 -2.15 -1.35
N THR A 30 18.46 -3.36 -1.63
CA THR A 30 19.89 -3.66 -1.87
C THR A 30 20.29 -3.54 -3.34
N GLY A 31 19.31 -3.58 -4.24
CA GLY A 31 19.50 -3.38 -5.67
C GLY A 31 18.15 -3.33 -6.38
N ALA A 32 18.14 -2.80 -7.60
CA ALA A 32 17.02 -3.01 -8.50
C ALA A 32 17.53 -3.16 -9.93
N ASP A 33 16.87 -4.05 -10.65
CA ASP A 33 17.10 -4.28 -12.06
C ASP A 33 15.84 -3.92 -12.84
N LYS A 34 16.03 -3.37 -14.03
CA LYS A 34 14.91 -3.11 -14.95
C LYS A 34 14.95 -4.21 -15.99
N ASN A 35 14.10 -5.21 -15.81
CA ASN A 35 13.96 -6.22 -16.84
C ASN A 35 13.27 -5.61 -18.07
N LEU A 36 13.95 -5.63 -19.22
CA LEU A 36 13.45 -5.11 -20.50
C LEU A 36 13.04 -6.22 -21.47
N ASP A 37 13.45 -7.47 -21.21
CA ASP A 37 13.22 -8.60 -22.12
C ASP A 37 12.00 -9.44 -21.75
N ASP A 38 11.38 -9.16 -20.60
CA ASP A 38 10.24 -9.90 -20.04
C ASP A 38 10.45 -11.43 -20.02
N ALA A 39 11.70 -11.91 -19.93
CA ALA A 39 12.07 -13.30 -20.17
C ALA A 39 11.37 -14.36 -19.29
N PHE A 40 10.79 -13.96 -18.16
CA PHE A 40 10.07 -14.83 -17.24
C PHE A 40 8.57 -14.48 -17.10
N VAL A 41 8.09 -13.48 -17.84
CA VAL A 41 6.70 -13.03 -17.78
C VAL A 41 5.84 -13.94 -18.66
N HIS A 42 4.91 -14.65 -18.03
CA HIS A 42 3.91 -15.44 -18.75
C HIS A 42 2.65 -14.60 -18.95
N GLY A 43 2.46 -14.06 -20.15
CA GLY A 43 1.30 -13.23 -20.47
C GLY A 43 1.48 -12.43 -21.76
N ASN A 44 0.89 -11.25 -21.82
CA ASN A 44 1.00 -10.33 -22.96
C ASN A 44 1.24 -8.90 -22.48
N SER A 45 1.28 -7.91 -23.38
CA SER A 45 1.56 -6.52 -23.03
C SER A 45 0.65 -5.91 -21.96
N GLN A 46 -0.55 -6.47 -21.76
CA GLN A 46 -1.52 -6.02 -20.77
C GLN A 46 -1.56 -6.89 -19.51
N TYR A 47 -1.32 -8.20 -19.63
CA TYR A 47 -1.53 -9.18 -18.57
C TYR A 47 -0.27 -9.95 -18.20
N ALA A 48 -0.12 -10.26 -16.91
CA ALA A 48 0.86 -11.23 -16.41
C ALA A 48 0.15 -12.28 -15.55
N HIS A 49 0.28 -13.56 -15.90
CA HIS A 49 -0.29 -14.64 -15.11
C HIS A 49 0.55 -14.86 -13.85
N ASP A 50 -0.09 -14.79 -12.69
CA ASP A 50 0.51 -14.85 -11.37
C ASP A 50 1.44 -16.06 -11.15
N SER A 51 0.90 -17.27 -11.00
CA SER A 51 1.59 -18.49 -10.59
C SER A 51 2.63 -18.94 -11.63
N ARG A 52 2.32 -18.80 -12.92
CA ARG A 52 3.24 -19.15 -14.00
C ARG A 52 4.42 -18.18 -14.06
N THR A 53 4.17 -16.88 -13.96
CA THR A 53 5.23 -15.86 -13.91
C THR A 53 6.05 -15.99 -12.65
N LEU A 54 5.43 -16.21 -11.48
CA LEU A 54 6.16 -16.38 -10.22
C LEU A 54 7.10 -17.60 -10.27
N SER A 55 6.63 -18.71 -10.84
CA SER A 55 7.44 -19.93 -10.99
C SER A 55 8.63 -19.71 -11.91
N ALA A 56 8.44 -19.07 -13.07
CA ALA A 56 9.54 -18.72 -13.98
C ALA A 56 10.49 -17.68 -13.36
N PHE A 57 9.96 -16.69 -12.63
CA PHE A 57 10.74 -15.68 -11.94
C PHE A 57 11.61 -16.28 -10.83
N LYS A 58 11.11 -17.30 -10.12
CA LYS A 58 11.90 -18.06 -9.14
C LYS A 58 13.17 -18.64 -9.77
N GLU A 59 13.05 -19.33 -10.90
CA GLU A 59 14.20 -19.91 -11.61
C GLU A 59 15.14 -18.82 -12.14
N TYR A 60 14.57 -17.75 -12.69
CA TYR A 60 15.33 -16.59 -13.17
C TYR A 60 16.14 -15.92 -12.04
N ALA A 61 15.52 -15.70 -10.89
CA ALA A 61 16.16 -15.07 -9.74
C ALA A 61 17.22 -15.99 -9.14
N HIS A 62 16.94 -17.29 -9.02
CA HIS A 62 17.88 -18.27 -8.50
C HIS A 62 19.19 -18.29 -9.30
N THR A 63 19.10 -18.33 -10.64
CA THR A 63 20.29 -18.32 -11.53
C THR A 63 21.08 -17.00 -11.48
N ARG A 64 20.48 -15.92 -10.96
CA ARG A 64 21.07 -14.58 -10.88
C ARG A 64 21.31 -14.10 -9.45
N LYS A 65 21.18 -14.98 -8.44
CA LYS A 65 21.26 -14.59 -7.02
C LYS A 65 22.54 -13.81 -6.68
N SER A 66 23.68 -14.23 -7.23
CA SER A 66 24.95 -13.51 -7.07
C SER A 66 24.96 -12.13 -7.75
N LYS A 67 24.39 -12.03 -8.96
CA LYS A 67 24.26 -10.75 -9.69
C LYS A 67 23.37 -9.75 -8.95
N PHE A 68 22.39 -10.24 -8.20
CA PHE A 68 21.53 -9.41 -7.35
C PHE A 68 22.16 -9.06 -5.99
N GLY A 69 23.40 -9.49 -5.72
CA GLY A 69 24.07 -9.23 -4.45
C GLY A 69 23.56 -10.10 -3.30
N HIS A 70 23.09 -11.31 -3.59
CA HIS A 70 22.57 -12.28 -2.62
C HIS A 70 21.44 -11.74 -1.72
N PRO A 71 20.33 -11.24 -2.29
CA PRO A 71 19.24 -10.70 -1.49
C PRO A 71 18.46 -11.82 -0.77
N ASP A 72 17.84 -11.47 0.37
CA ASP A 72 16.96 -12.37 1.12
C ASP A 72 15.60 -12.57 0.46
N VAL A 73 15.18 -11.58 -0.34
CA VAL A 73 13.95 -11.52 -1.12
C VAL A 73 14.23 -10.84 -2.46
N ALA A 74 13.69 -11.38 -3.56
CA ALA A 74 13.61 -10.69 -4.84
C ALA A 74 12.14 -10.45 -5.19
N PHE A 75 11.78 -9.21 -5.52
CA PHE A 75 10.41 -8.83 -5.83
C PHE A 75 10.30 -8.31 -7.25
N PHE A 76 9.39 -8.88 -8.03
CA PHE A 76 9.09 -8.42 -9.38
C PHE A 76 7.89 -7.48 -9.37
N TYR A 77 8.11 -6.25 -9.81
CA TYR A 77 7.04 -5.28 -10.04
C TYR A 77 6.67 -5.24 -11.52
N THR A 78 5.36 -5.26 -11.79
CA THR A 78 4.84 -5.11 -13.15
C THR A 78 3.75 -4.05 -13.21
N GLY A 79 3.71 -3.31 -14.32
CA GLY A 79 2.60 -2.42 -14.66
C GLY A 79 1.46 -3.14 -15.41
N ARG A 80 1.60 -4.45 -15.65
CA ARG A 80 0.56 -5.30 -16.24
C ARG A 80 -0.48 -5.66 -15.20
N ASP A 81 -1.72 -5.85 -15.64
CA ASP A 81 -2.77 -6.45 -14.84
C ASP A 81 -2.34 -7.88 -14.48
N VAL A 82 -2.12 -8.15 -13.19
CA VAL A 82 -1.77 -9.50 -12.75
C VAL A 82 -3.05 -10.33 -12.63
N VAL A 83 -3.05 -11.49 -13.28
CA VAL A 83 -4.22 -12.36 -13.42
C VAL A 83 -3.98 -13.74 -12.85
N THR A 84 -5.04 -14.36 -12.35
CA THR A 84 -5.02 -15.70 -11.75
C THR A 84 -6.11 -16.57 -12.37
N ASP A 85 -6.03 -17.88 -12.18
CA ASP A 85 -7.11 -18.79 -12.57
C ASP A 85 -8.19 -18.80 -11.46
N ASP A 86 -9.46 -18.63 -11.82
CA ASP A 86 -10.58 -18.81 -10.90
C ASP A 86 -10.86 -20.31 -10.63
N ASP A 87 -11.82 -20.60 -9.75
CA ASP A 87 -12.26 -21.96 -9.41
C ASP A 87 -12.60 -22.83 -10.65
N ASN A 88 -12.97 -22.22 -11.77
CA ASN A 88 -13.36 -22.88 -13.00
C ASN A 88 -12.25 -22.87 -14.06
N GLY A 89 -11.03 -22.44 -13.70
CA GLY A 89 -9.89 -22.32 -14.61
C GLY A 89 -10.00 -21.13 -15.59
N LYS A 90 -10.84 -20.13 -15.31
CA LYS A 90 -10.94 -18.92 -16.12
C LYS A 90 -10.05 -17.83 -15.56
N ILE A 91 -9.49 -17.02 -16.45
CA ILE A 91 -8.65 -15.88 -16.09
C ILE A 91 -9.48 -14.84 -15.31
N SER A 92 -8.99 -14.48 -14.12
CA SER A 92 -9.53 -13.48 -13.21
C SER A 92 -8.52 -12.38 -12.94
N LYS A 93 -8.97 -11.13 -12.87
CA LYS A 93 -8.14 -9.94 -12.56
C LYS A 93 -7.93 -9.72 -11.05
N ASN A 94 -8.15 -10.74 -10.22
CA ASN A 94 -8.03 -10.63 -8.78
C ASN A 94 -6.60 -10.82 -8.26
N GLY A 95 -5.69 -11.31 -9.10
CA GLY A 95 -4.34 -11.71 -8.70
C GLY A 95 -3.39 -10.52 -8.53
N LEU A 96 -3.76 -9.47 -7.80
CA LEU A 96 -2.96 -8.23 -7.65
C LEU A 96 -1.49 -8.46 -7.27
N GLY A 97 -1.18 -9.59 -6.64
CA GLY A 97 0.16 -10.08 -6.36
C GLY A 97 0.13 -11.56 -6.01
N ILE A 98 1.31 -12.16 -5.95
CA ILE A 98 1.52 -13.52 -5.46
C ILE A 98 2.95 -13.70 -4.93
N ALA A 99 3.12 -14.47 -3.86
CA ALA A 99 4.42 -14.84 -3.33
C ALA A 99 4.41 -16.23 -2.69
N TYR A 100 5.59 -16.82 -2.56
CA TYR A 100 5.75 -18.08 -1.84
C TYR A 100 5.66 -17.87 -0.33
N LEU A 101 4.83 -18.66 0.34
CA LEU A 101 4.72 -18.64 1.80
C LEU A 101 6.03 -19.08 2.46
N GLY A 102 6.60 -18.23 3.32
CA GLY A 102 7.83 -18.49 4.06
C GLY A 102 9.09 -18.59 3.16
N GLY A 103 9.05 -18.01 1.97
CA GLY A 103 10.11 -18.07 0.97
C GLY A 103 11.43 -17.41 1.39
N VAL A 104 11.42 -16.52 2.39
CA VAL A 104 12.62 -15.79 2.85
C VAL A 104 13.77 -16.75 3.19
N CYS A 105 14.95 -16.45 2.65
CA CYS A 105 16.16 -17.27 2.81
C CYS A 105 16.01 -18.73 2.37
N THR A 106 15.20 -18.98 1.34
CA THR A 106 15.11 -20.28 0.67
C THR A 106 15.40 -20.12 -0.84
N ALA A 107 15.19 -21.18 -1.63
CA ALA A 107 15.17 -21.06 -3.09
C ALA A 107 13.90 -20.38 -3.62
N ALA A 108 12.83 -20.30 -2.82
CA ALA A 108 11.54 -19.72 -3.17
C ALA A 108 11.40 -18.26 -2.68
N TYR A 109 12.49 -17.50 -2.62
CA TYR A 109 12.57 -16.16 -2.04
C TYR A 109 11.98 -15.05 -2.92
N VAL A 110 10.98 -15.37 -3.74
CA VAL A 110 10.45 -14.48 -4.78
C VAL A 110 8.98 -14.14 -4.58
N GLY A 111 8.63 -12.89 -4.88
CA GLY A 111 7.26 -12.40 -4.96
C GLY A 111 7.05 -11.56 -6.23
N LEU A 112 5.80 -11.42 -6.63
CA LEU A 112 5.33 -10.65 -7.77
C LEU A 112 4.18 -9.75 -7.33
N GLY A 113 4.16 -8.50 -7.78
CA GLY A 113 3.05 -7.59 -7.51
C GLY A 113 2.82 -6.58 -8.63
N GLU A 114 1.55 -6.24 -8.81
CA GLU A 114 1.14 -5.13 -9.65
C GLU A 114 1.45 -3.79 -8.95
N ASP A 115 2.10 -2.87 -9.66
CA ASP A 115 2.20 -1.46 -9.26
C ASP A 115 1.66 -0.61 -10.39
N ARG A 116 0.42 -0.12 -10.24
CA ARG A 116 -0.14 0.82 -11.21
C ARG A 116 0.49 2.19 -10.99
N PRO A 117 1.19 2.76 -11.98
CA PRO A 117 1.78 4.08 -11.85
C PRO A 117 0.71 5.09 -11.40
N GLY A 118 0.98 5.77 -10.30
CA GLY A 118 0.02 6.69 -9.71
C GLY A 118 -0.56 6.14 -8.43
N PHE A 119 -1.18 4.95 -8.41
CA PHE A 119 -2.15 4.54 -7.39
C PHE A 119 -1.61 4.21 -5.98
N PHE A 120 -0.28 4.12 -5.79
CA PHE A 120 0.40 3.68 -4.55
C PHE A 120 -0.15 2.37 -3.96
N ASN A 121 -0.95 1.61 -4.71
CA ASN A 121 -1.46 0.30 -4.34
C ASN A 121 -0.34 -0.75 -4.34
N GLY A 122 0.68 -0.58 -5.18
CA GLY A 122 1.88 -1.42 -5.21
C GLY A 122 2.64 -1.46 -3.89
N MET A 123 2.45 -0.48 -3.00
CA MET A 123 2.98 -0.53 -1.63
C MET A 123 2.22 -1.55 -0.77
N LEU A 124 0.90 -1.53 -0.78
CA LEU A 124 0.11 -2.51 -0.02
C LEU A 124 0.30 -3.92 -0.58
N THR A 125 0.33 -4.06 -1.91
CA THR A 125 0.65 -5.32 -2.58
C THR A 125 2.02 -5.83 -2.15
N LEU A 126 3.08 -5.02 -2.27
CA LEU A 126 4.42 -5.42 -1.81
C LEU A 126 4.42 -5.83 -0.34
N THR A 127 3.79 -5.03 0.51
CA THR A 127 3.77 -5.29 1.95
C THR A 127 3.05 -6.62 2.25
N HIS A 128 1.94 -6.88 1.57
CA HIS A 128 1.17 -8.13 1.67
C HIS A 128 2.01 -9.33 1.21
N GLU A 129 2.57 -9.26 0.01
CA GLU A 129 3.36 -10.36 -0.57
C GLU A 129 4.67 -10.61 0.18
N VAL A 130 5.32 -9.57 0.68
CA VAL A 130 6.48 -9.72 1.58
C VAL A 130 6.03 -10.32 2.92
N GLY A 131 4.83 -10.01 3.40
CA GLY A 131 4.20 -10.71 4.52
C GLY A 131 4.14 -12.21 4.29
N HIS A 132 3.69 -12.66 3.11
CA HIS A 132 3.73 -14.07 2.72
C HIS A 132 5.15 -14.64 2.70
N LEU A 133 6.12 -13.95 2.10
CA LEU A 133 7.52 -14.39 2.08
C LEU A 133 8.13 -14.57 3.47
N LEU A 134 7.74 -13.69 4.41
CA LEU A 134 8.14 -13.77 5.80
C LEU A 134 7.35 -14.83 6.58
N GLY A 135 6.27 -15.37 6.01
CA GLY A 135 5.54 -16.50 6.54
C GLY A 135 4.15 -16.20 7.06
N ALA A 136 3.58 -15.01 6.86
CA ALA A 136 2.18 -14.76 7.20
C ALA A 136 1.25 -15.47 6.20
N GLN A 137 0.28 -16.22 6.70
CA GLN A 137 -0.85 -16.64 5.88
C GLN A 137 -1.88 -15.51 5.80
N HIS A 138 -2.86 -15.67 4.93
CA HIS A 138 -4.09 -14.90 5.01
C HIS A 138 -4.74 -15.04 6.38
N ASP A 139 -5.43 -14.01 6.85
CA ASP A 139 -6.13 -14.07 8.14
C ASP A 139 -7.30 -15.05 8.07
N GLY A 140 -7.45 -15.92 9.07
CA GLY A 140 -8.47 -16.96 9.12
C GLY A 140 -8.08 -18.28 8.45
N SER A 141 -6.86 -18.41 7.93
CA SER A 141 -6.35 -19.65 7.32
C SER A 141 -6.00 -20.71 8.34
N GLU A 142 -6.21 -21.97 7.96
CA GLU A 142 -5.82 -23.13 8.75
C GLU A 142 -4.29 -23.28 8.87
N THR A 143 -3.86 -24.08 9.83
CA THR A 143 -2.44 -24.38 10.04
C THR A 143 -1.86 -25.24 8.91
N VAL A 144 -0.69 -24.84 8.39
CA VAL A 144 0.09 -25.60 7.40
C VAL A 144 1.46 -26.01 7.95
N PRO A 145 2.08 -27.10 7.46
CA PRO A 145 3.37 -27.59 7.95
C PRO A 145 4.56 -26.79 7.39
N LEU A 146 4.62 -25.49 7.64
CA LEU A 146 5.66 -24.60 7.09
C LEU A 146 7.02 -24.72 7.80
N VAL A 147 7.02 -24.59 9.12
CA VAL A 147 8.18 -24.77 10.00
C VAL A 147 7.72 -25.42 11.31
N PRO A 148 8.59 -26.09 12.10
CA PRO A 148 8.19 -26.68 13.38
C PRO A 148 7.46 -25.66 14.26
N GLY A 149 6.34 -26.05 14.87
CA GLY A 149 5.57 -25.17 15.76
C GLY A 149 4.88 -23.98 15.08
N TYR A 150 4.80 -23.94 13.75
CA TYR A 150 4.00 -22.98 13.02
C TYR A 150 2.50 -23.20 13.30
N LYS A 151 1.74 -22.11 13.39
CA LYS A 151 0.29 -22.12 13.62
C LYS A 151 -0.41 -21.31 12.54
N GLY A 152 -1.63 -21.70 12.22
CA GLY A 152 -2.53 -20.95 11.37
C GLY A 152 -2.96 -19.62 11.99
N SER A 153 -3.84 -18.94 11.28
CA SER A 153 -4.38 -17.62 11.59
C SER A 153 -5.89 -17.70 11.86
N GLU A 154 -6.43 -18.88 12.19
CA GLU A 154 -7.85 -19.15 12.41
C GLU A 154 -8.45 -18.22 13.49
N ARG A 155 -7.64 -17.82 14.47
CA ARG A 155 -8.03 -16.89 15.55
C ARG A 155 -8.05 -15.41 15.15
N CYS A 156 -7.55 -15.06 13.97
CA CYS A 156 -7.59 -13.71 13.40
C CYS A 156 -8.58 -13.73 12.23
N PRO A 157 -9.84 -13.33 12.42
CA PRO A 157 -10.85 -13.38 11.37
C PRO A 157 -10.46 -12.60 10.12
N TRP A 158 -10.65 -13.19 8.94
CA TRP A 158 -10.56 -12.50 7.65
C TRP A 158 -11.36 -11.18 7.63
N ASP A 159 -12.49 -11.18 8.32
CA ASP A 159 -13.39 -10.05 8.39
C ASP A 159 -12.87 -8.91 9.26
N ASP A 160 -11.81 -9.06 10.05
CA ASP A 160 -11.25 -7.93 10.82
C ASP A 160 -10.54 -6.91 9.92
N GLY A 161 -10.26 -7.28 8.67
CA GLY A 161 -9.80 -6.36 7.64
C GLY A 161 -8.35 -5.92 7.81
N TYR A 162 -7.52 -6.74 8.44
CA TYR A 162 -6.08 -6.51 8.53
C TYR A 162 -5.41 -6.72 7.16
N LEU A 163 -4.13 -6.34 7.04
CA LEU A 163 -3.39 -6.30 5.78
C LEU A 163 -3.34 -7.65 5.05
N MET A 164 -3.37 -8.78 5.77
CA MET A 164 -3.43 -10.13 5.18
C MET A 164 -4.86 -10.56 4.80
N SER A 165 -5.78 -9.60 4.68
CA SER A 165 -7.11 -9.76 4.10
C SER A 165 -7.33 -8.76 2.96
N TYR A 166 -8.21 -9.10 2.02
CA TYR A 166 -8.61 -8.16 0.96
C TYR A 166 -9.72 -7.18 1.40
N LYS A 167 -10.10 -7.17 2.68
CA LYS A 167 -11.17 -6.30 3.21
C LYS A 167 -10.57 -5.03 3.82
N ASP A 168 -10.75 -3.89 3.15
CA ASP A 168 -10.42 -2.59 3.77
C ASP A 168 -11.50 -2.21 4.81
N LYS A 169 -11.17 -2.40 6.10
CA LYS A 169 -12.00 -1.92 7.23
C LYS A 169 -11.44 -0.67 7.92
N GLY A 170 -10.64 0.12 7.21
CA GLY A 170 -10.10 1.37 7.72
C GLY A 170 -8.63 1.25 8.12
N ALA A 171 -8.31 1.60 9.36
CA ALA A 171 -6.94 1.54 9.86
C ALA A 171 -6.36 0.13 9.98
N ASN A 172 -7.19 -0.90 10.14
CA ASN A 172 -6.71 -2.29 10.19
C ASN A 172 -6.01 -2.70 8.90
N HIS A 173 -6.49 -2.22 7.75
CA HIS A 173 -5.93 -2.58 6.44
C HIS A 173 -4.52 -2.00 6.21
N GLN A 174 -4.01 -1.20 7.15
CA GLN A 174 -2.65 -0.66 7.16
C GLN A 174 -1.77 -1.35 8.22
N GLN A 175 -2.19 -2.51 8.73
CA GLN A 175 -1.56 -3.19 9.86
C GLN A 175 -1.63 -4.70 9.67
N PHE A 176 -0.62 -5.42 10.13
CA PHE A 176 -0.69 -6.88 10.24
C PHE A 176 -1.52 -7.28 11.47
N SER A 177 -2.21 -8.41 11.38
CA SER A 177 -2.86 -9.00 12.55
C SER A 177 -1.81 -9.58 13.52
N GLU A 178 -2.20 -9.80 14.78
CA GLU A 178 -1.39 -10.51 15.76
C GLU A 178 -0.94 -11.89 15.24
N CYS A 179 -1.80 -12.60 14.49
CA CYS A 179 -1.46 -13.90 13.91
C CYS A 179 -0.36 -13.77 12.86
N SER A 180 -0.50 -12.80 11.94
CA SER A 180 0.49 -12.53 10.91
C SER A 180 1.86 -12.20 11.53
N LEU A 181 1.89 -11.34 12.54
CA LEU A 181 3.13 -10.98 13.26
C LEU A 181 3.78 -12.20 13.92
N GLN A 182 3.00 -13.08 14.56
CA GLN A 182 3.52 -14.28 15.20
C GLN A 182 4.03 -15.32 14.20
N GLN A 183 3.33 -15.50 13.09
CA GLN A 183 3.74 -16.40 12.00
C GLN A 183 5.05 -15.94 11.37
N MET A 184 5.15 -14.64 11.04
CA MET A 184 6.39 -14.06 10.52
C MET A 184 7.54 -14.22 11.50
N ARG A 185 7.31 -13.90 12.79
CA ARG A 185 8.31 -14.10 13.85
C ARG A 185 8.79 -15.55 13.90
N ARG A 186 7.87 -16.53 13.81
CA ARG A 186 8.22 -17.94 13.89
C ARG A 186 9.11 -18.38 12.74
N VAL A 187 8.77 -18.00 11.51
CA VAL A 187 9.55 -18.34 10.32
C VAL A 187 10.91 -17.67 10.36
N ILE A 188 10.96 -16.36 10.64
CA ILE A 188 12.21 -15.61 10.71
C ILE A 188 13.14 -16.26 11.76
N VAL A 189 12.66 -16.52 12.99
CA VAL A 189 13.43 -17.19 14.06
C VAL A 189 13.95 -18.56 13.63
N TYR A 190 13.13 -19.34 12.92
CA TYR A 190 13.52 -20.65 12.42
C TYR A 190 14.62 -20.57 11.35
N ARG A 191 14.59 -19.57 10.46
CA ARG A 191 15.64 -19.38 9.44
C ARG A 191 17.01 -19.05 10.06
N GLY A 192 17.01 -18.47 11.27
CA GLY A 192 18.21 -18.27 12.06
C GLY A 192 19.11 -17.13 11.61
N LYS A 193 20.24 -16.96 12.29
CA LYS A 193 21.09 -15.75 12.14
C LYS A 193 21.65 -15.56 10.75
N SER A 194 22.02 -16.64 10.05
CA SER A 194 22.53 -16.56 8.67
C SER A 194 21.54 -15.92 7.70
N CYS A 195 20.24 -15.92 8.01
CA CYS A 195 19.20 -15.33 7.18
C CYS A 195 18.99 -13.82 7.43
N TRP A 196 19.25 -13.31 8.64
CA TRP A 196 18.95 -11.92 8.99
C TRP A 196 20.17 -11.08 9.34
N VAL A 197 21.39 -11.64 9.26
CA VAL A 197 22.61 -10.83 9.36
C VAL A 197 22.60 -9.87 8.18
N VAL A 198 22.58 -8.58 8.46
CA VAL A 198 22.61 -7.54 7.44
C VAL A 198 24.00 -7.53 6.80
N LEU A 199 24.10 -8.17 5.63
CA LEU A 199 25.36 -8.25 4.86
C LEU A 199 25.54 -7.06 3.90
N SER A 200 24.47 -6.35 3.58
CA SER A 200 24.47 -5.24 2.64
C SER A 200 24.73 -3.91 3.36
N SER A 201 25.75 -3.16 2.95
CA SER A 201 25.93 -1.73 3.26
C SER A 201 25.01 -0.82 2.43
N GLY A 202 23.82 -1.33 2.05
CA GLY A 202 22.90 -0.68 1.13
C GLY A 202 22.33 0.62 1.71
N GLN A 203 21.97 1.55 0.82
CA GLN A 203 21.52 2.92 1.12
C GLN A 203 20.80 3.04 2.47
N GLU A 204 21.44 3.76 3.40
CA GLU A 204 20.78 4.28 4.57
C GLU A 204 19.51 5.03 4.16
N GLU A 205 18.53 4.91 5.04
CA GLU A 205 17.23 5.56 5.05
C GLU A 205 17.24 6.89 4.28
N VAL A 206 16.73 6.89 3.05
CA VAL A 206 16.26 8.16 2.52
C VAL A 206 15.02 8.46 3.34
N ASP A 207 15.16 9.36 4.32
CA ASP A 207 14.11 9.95 5.15
C ASP A 207 13.15 10.77 4.26
N LEU A 208 12.57 10.14 3.24
CA LEU A 208 11.52 10.72 2.44
C LEU A 208 10.22 10.44 3.17
N TYR A 209 9.54 11.50 3.62
CA TYR A 209 8.24 11.37 4.25
C TYR A 209 7.16 11.24 3.18
N PRO A 210 6.26 10.26 3.28
CA PRO A 210 5.20 10.07 2.28
C PRO A 210 4.39 11.33 1.93
N GLY A 211 4.15 12.22 2.90
CA GLY A 211 3.50 13.53 2.67
C GLY A 211 4.33 14.54 1.87
N GLU A 212 5.66 14.37 1.78
CA GLU A 212 6.53 15.13 0.86
C GLU A 212 6.59 14.48 -0.54
N MET A 213 6.08 13.26 -0.69
CA MET A 213 6.20 12.45 -1.91
C MET A 213 4.93 12.38 -2.74
N MET A 214 3.77 12.51 -2.09
CA MET A 214 2.45 12.54 -2.71
C MET A 214 1.52 13.43 -1.89
N THR A 215 0.91 14.41 -2.55
CA THR A 215 -0.09 15.28 -1.95
C THR A 215 -1.44 14.58 -1.83
N ALA A 216 -2.34 15.12 -1.02
CA ALA A 216 -3.71 14.61 -0.94
C ALA A 216 -4.40 14.70 -2.31
N GLU A 217 -4.12 15.76 -3.05
CA GLU A 217 -4.63 16.04 -4.39
C GLU A 217 -4.14 15.00 -5.41
N ASP A 218 -2.87 14.60 -5.33
CA ASP A 218 -2.31 13.56 -6.20
C ASP A 218 -3.05 12.22 -6.05
N VAL A 219 -3.38 11.82 -4.81
CA VAL A 219 -4.21 10.64 -4.57
C VAL A 219 -5.58 10.81 -5.22
N CYS A 220 -6.22 11.96 -5.02
CA CYS A 220 -7.57 12.18 -5.53
C CYS A 220 -7.66 12.23 -7.05
N LYS A 221 -6.62 12.73 -7.73
CA LYS A 221 -6.51 12.65 -9.19
C LYS A 221 -6.46 11.21 -9.68
N GLN A 222 -5.91 10.30 -8.90
CA GLN A 222 -5.89 8.87 -9.25
C GLN A 222 -7.24 8.20 -8.95
N VAL A 223 -7.93 8.61 -7.89
CA VAL A 223 -9.28 8.11 -7.57
C VAL A 223 -10.28 8.48 -8.68
N PHE A 224 -10.10 9.63 -9.32
CA PHE A 224 -10.92 10.13 -10.42
C PHE A 224 -10.05 10.55 -11.63
N PRO A 225 -9.46 9.60 -12.36
CA PRO A 225 -8.49 9.90 -13.42
C PRO A 225 -9.10 10.62 -14.62
N GLU A 226 -10.42 10.46 -14.82
CA GLU A 226 -11.17 11.10 -15.91
C GLU A 226 -11.57 12.56 -15.60
N GLN A 227 -11.23 13.08 -14.42
CA GLN A 227 -11.65 14.40 -13.96
C GLN A 227 -10.47 15.36 -13.90
N ASN A 228 -10.63 16.54 -14.49
CA ASN A 228 -9.58 17.56 -14.53
C ASN A 228 -9.38 18.26 -13.18
N GLU A 229 -10.49 18.50 -12.46
CA GLU A 229 -10.50 19.18 -11.16
C GLU A 229 -11.06 18.25 -10.09
N VAL A 230 -10.26 18.06 -9.03
CA VAL A 230 -10.61 17.23 -7.89
C VAL A 230 -10.23 17.95 -6.61
N PHE A 231 -11.03 17.76 -5.57
CA PHE A 231 -10.83 18.28 -4.24
C PHE A 231 -10.40 17.15 -3.31
N ALA A 232 -9.49 17.47 -2.41
CA ALA A 232 -8.90 16.53 -1.47
C ALA A 232 -9.04 17.08 -0.04
N GLU A 233 -9.66 16.29 0.84
CA GLU A 233 -9.88 16.67 2.23
C GLU A 233 -9.49 15.52 3.14
N VAL A 234 -8.51 15.72 4.02
CA VAL A 234 -8.19 14.72 5.06
C VAL A 234 -9.29 14.77 6.12
N ILE A 235 -10.02 13.67 6.25
CA ILE A 235 -11.15 13.53 7.15
C ILE A 235 -10.83 12.55 8.28
N VAL A 236 -11.54 12.69 9.40
CA VAL A 236 -11.47 11.80 10.56
C VAL A 236 -12.81 11.07 10.67
N PRO A 237 -13.02 9.95 9.93
CA PRO A 237 -14.33 9.29 9.87
C PRO A 237 -14.68 8.57 11.18
N LYS A 238 -13.68 8.23 12.00
CA LYS A 238 -13.82 7.64 13.33
C LYS A 238 -12.79 8.27 14.27
N PRO A 239 -13.04 8.30 15.59
CA PRO A 239 -12.07 8.82 16.55
C PRO A 239 -10.69 8.18 16.36
N GLY A 240 -9.70 9.02 16.06
CA GLY A 240 -8.30 8.60 15.87
C GLY A 240 -7.98 7.95 14.50
N GLU A 241 -8.96 7.75 13.62
CA GLU A 241 -8.74 7.29 12.25
C GLU A 241 -8.61 8.50 11.30
N CYS A 242 -7.77 8.43 10.28
CA CYS A 242 -7.69 9.41 9.22
C CYS A 242 -7.83 8.73 7.86
N LYS A 243 -8.66 9.32 7.00
CA LYS A 243 -8.87 8.92 5.61
C LYS A 243 -8.82 10.18 4.75
N LEU A 244 -8.70 9.99 3.45
CA LEU A 244 -8.79 11.08 2.49
C LEU A 244 -10.12 11.02 1.78
N LYS A 245 -10.89 12.10 1.82
CA LYS A 245 -12.10 12.27 1.02
C LYS A 245 -11.71 12.96 -0.27
N CYS A 246 -11.91 12.26 -1.37
CA CYS A 246 -11.75 12.79 -2.71
C CYS A 246 -13.12 13.15 -3.25
N SER A 247 -13.25 14.33 -3.86
CA SER A 247 -14.49 14.74 -4.51
C SER A 247 -14.26 15.53 -5.78
N TYR A 248 -15.25 15.53 -6.66
CA TYR A 248 -15.31 16.43 -7.82
C TYR A 248 -16.75 16.87 -8.03
N GLU A 249 -16.93 17.97 -8.75
CA GLU A 249 -18.25 18.52 -9.07
C GLU A 249 -18.55 18.31 -10.55
N SER A 250 -19.81 17.98 -10.85
CA SER A 250 -20.34 17.88 -12.20
C SER A 250 -21.54 18.81 -12.35
N ILE A 251 -21.56 19.60 -13.41
CA ILE A 251 -22.65 20.52 -13.71
C ILE A 251 -23.57 19.86 -14.74
N GLU A 252 -24.82 19.64 -14.38
CA GLU A 252 -25.85 19.14 -15.30
C GLU A 252 -27.02 20.15 -15.34
N GLY A 253 -27.03 20.98 -16.38
CA GLY A 253 -28.00 22.06 -16.52
C GLY A 253 -27.82 23.12 -15.44
N LYS A 254 -28.80 23.26 -14.53
CA LYS A 254 -28.78 24.21 -13.40
C LYS A 254 -28.35 23.58 -12.08
N TYR A 255 -28.02 22.29 -12.07
CA TYR A 255 -27.69 21.54 -10.85
C TYR A 255 -26.20 21.23 -10.80
N ILE A 256 -25.62 21.40 -9.61
CA ILE A 256 -24.25 21.00 -9.29
C ILE A 256 -24.32 19.71 -8.46
N TYR A 257 -23.69 18.65 -8.95
CA TYR A 257 -23.60 17.35 -8.28
C TYR A 257 -22.19 17.13 -7.76
N THR A 258 -22.03 16.94 -6.45
CA THR A 258 -20.74 16.57 -5.85
C THR A 258 -20.65 15.04 -5.71
N TYR A 259 -19.69 14.45 -6.41
CA TYR A 259 -19.36 13.04 -6.28
C TYR A 259 -18.18 12.89 -5.33
N SER A 260 -18.23 11.91 -4.41
CA SER A 260 -17.14 11.70 -3.45
C SER A 260 -16.84 10.23 -3.21
N LYS A 261 -15.57 9.94 -2.89
CA LYS A 261 -15.07 8.63 -2.48
C LYS A 261 -13.98 8.80 -1.42
N ASN A 262 -13.94 7.88 -0.46
CA ASN A 262 -12.86 7.83 0.51
C ASN A 262 -11.71 6.97 -0.02
N ALA A 263 -10.49 7.42 0.25
CA ALA A 263 -9.24 6.74 -0.02
C ALA A 263 -8.36 6.74 1.24
N THR A 264 -7.25 6.00 1.20
CA THR A 264 -6.23 6.06 2.24
C THR A 264 -5.52 7.40 2.14
N ALA A 265 -5.43 8.12 3.27
CA ALA A 265 -4.64 9.35 3.32
C ALA A 265 -3.15 9.01 3.24
N PRO A 266 -2.34 9.79 2.50
CA PRO A 266 -0.90 9.66 2.51
C PRO A 266 -0.37 9.73 3.96
N ASP A 267 0.65 8.91 4.26
CA ASP A 267 1.27 9.02 5.58
C ASP A 267 1.93 10.40 5.75
N TYR A 268 1.91 10.90 6.97
CA TYR A 268 2.29 12.24 7.37
C TYR A 268 1.41 13.40 6.84
N SER A 269 0.27 13.11 6.19
CA SER A 269 -0.71 14.16 5.89
C SER A 269 -1.25 14.80 7.18
N PRO A 270 -1.37 16.14 7.26
CA PRO A 270 -1.95 16.80 8.41
C PRO A 270 -3.39 16.35 8.64
N CYS A 271 -3.73 15.96 9.87
CA CYS A 271 -5.08 15.51 10.25
C CYS A 271 -5.62 16.27 11.48
N GLY A 272 -4.89 17.29 11.95
CA GLY A 272 -5.25 18.12 13.08
C GLY A 272 -4.06 18.94 13.58
N ASN A 273 -4.29 19.80 14.58
CA ASN A 273 -3.23 20.64 15.13
C ASN A 273 -2.11 19.78 15.77
N GLY A 274 -0.90 19.87 15.23
CA GLY A 274 0.26 19.08 15.67
C GLY A 274 0.12 17.57 15.44
N LYS A 275 -0.81 17.14 14.56
CA LYS A 275 -1.09 15.73 14.29
C LYS A 275 -0.96 15.40 12.81
N VAL A 276 -0.53 14.18 12.55
CA VAL A 276 -0.34 13.63 11.21
C VAL A 276 -0.92 12.24 11.08
N CYS A 277 -1.37 11.91 9.88
CA CYS A 277 -1.95 10.63 9.55
C CYS A 277 -0.84 9.60 9.32
N VAL A 278 -0.78 8.51 10.08
CA VAL A 278 0.19 7.41 9.85
C VAL A 278 -0.55 6.09 9.97
N ARG A 279 -0.45 5.24 8.94
CA ARG A 279 -1.20 3.97 8.85
C ARG A 279 -2.70 4.17 9.09
N SER A 280 -3.26 5.22 8.48
CA SER A 280 -4.65 5.66 8.67
C SER A 280 -5.03 6.00 10.12
N LYS A 281 -4.07 6.27 11.02
CA LYS A 281 -4.31 6.77 12.38
C LYS A 281 -3.83 8.20 12.51
N CYS A 282 -4.65 9.08 13.07
CA CYS A 282 -4.29 10.47 13.33
C CYS A 282 -3.55 10.56 14.67
N ILE A 283 -2.22 10.66 14.60
CA ILE A 283 -1.32 10.60 15.76
C ILE A 283 -0.55 11.92 15.93
N ASN A 284 -0.01 12.16 17.13
CA ASN A 284 0.82 13.33 17.40
C ASN A 284 2.11 13.28 16.58
N ASP A 285 2.47 14.39 15.94
CA ASP A 285 3.69 14.52 15.16
C ASP A 285 4.90 14.83 16.06
N VAL A 286 5.29 13.84 16.85
CA VAL A 286 6.42 13.92 17.80
C VAL A 286 7.76 14.21 17.12
N LYS A 287 7.89 13.97 15.81
CA LYS A 287 9.12 14.21 15.04
C LYS A 287 9.06 15.47 14.17
N GLY A 288 7.97 16.24 14.20
CA GLY A 288 7.78 17.45 13.39
C GLY A 288 7.76 17.21 11.88
N LYS A 289 7.49 15.97 11.45
CA LYS A 289 7.58 15.52 10.05
C LYS A 289 6.48 16.10 9.16
N GLY A 290 5.34 16.50 9.73
CA GLY A 290 4.24 17.15 9.01
C GLY A 290 4.55 18.58 8.54
N LYS A 291 5.61 19.22 9.06
CA LYS A 291 5.97 20.61 8.73
C LYS A 291 6.83 20.76 7.48
N HIS A 292 7.35 19.68 6.92
CA HIS A 292 8.27 19.77 5.77
C HIS A 292 7.55 20.01 4.42
N GLY A 293 6.29 19.58 4.28
CA GLY A 293 5.49 19.83 3.07
C GLY A 293 5.06 21.30 2.87
N GLN A 294 5.05 22.12 3.93
CA GLN A 294 4.62 23.53 3.86
C GLN A 294 5.76 24.51 3.55
N LYS A 295 7.03 24.11 3.62
CA LYS A 295 8.17 25.03 3.48
C LYS A 295 8.49 25.45 2.04
N ARG A 296 7.81 24.92 1.01
CA ARG A 296 8.09 25.26 -0.40
C ARG A 296 7.00 26.05 -1.12
N SER A 297 5.87 26.35 -0.50
CA SER A 297 4.81 27.19 -1.08
C SER A 297 4.96 28.69 -0.79
N HIS A 298 6.00 29.12 -0.06
CA HIS A 298 6.24 30.52 0.30
C HIS A 298 7.68 30.97 0.04
N ALA A 299 8.21 30.70 -1.15
CA ALA A 299 9.50 31.25 -1.57
C ALA A 299 9.51 31.64 -3.05
N GLU A 300 8.48 32.36 -3.50
CA GLU A 300 8.59 33.26 -4.66
C GLU A 300 7.45 34.26 -4.62
N GLY A 301 7.76 35.53 -4.35
CA GLY A 301 6.78 36.57 -4.12
C GLY A 301 7.37 37.74 -3.35
N THR A 302 8.21 38.48 -4.05
CA THR A 302 8.86 39.73 -3.64
C THR A 302 7.86 40.71 -2.99
N GLU A 303 8.30 41.28 -1.87
CA GLU A 303 7.62 42.37 -1.16
C GLU A 303 7.32 43.56 -2.07
N THR A 304 6.04 43.94 -2.15
CA THR A 304 5.67 45.35 -2.36
C THR A 304 4.43 45.68 -1.55
N SER A 305 4.61 46.54 -0.56
CA SER A 305 3.61 47.08 0.37
C SER A 305 2.71 48.16 -0.28
N ARG A 306 1.38 48.12 -0.08
CA ARG A 306 0.49 49.27 0.26
C ARG A 306 -1.01 48.88 0.40
N PRO A 307 -1.90 49.72 0.96
CA PRO A 307 -2.54 49.50 2.24
C PRO A 307 -4.02 49.10 2.17
N THR A 308 -4.48 48.56 3.30
CA THR A 308 -5.83 48.17 3.68
C THR A 308 -6.87 49.28 3.49
N ASN A 309 -7.95 48.99 2.77
CA ASN A 309 -9.22 49.69 2.93
C ASN A 309 -10.32 48.68 3.29
N THR A 310 -10.81 48.83 4.51
CA THR A 310 -11.94 48.12 5.10
C THR A 310 -13.24 48.57 4.43
N THR A 311 -14.00 47.64 3.85
CA THR A 311 -15.42 47.87 3.58
C THR A 311 -16.23 46.65 4.01
N THR A 312 -17.01 46.86 5.06
CA THR A 312 -18.02 45.98 5.62
C THR A 312 -19.21 45.87 4.67
N THR A 313 -19.63 44.65 4.28
CA THR A 313 -20.99 44.43 3.76
C THR A 313 -21.58 43.11 4.24
N THR A 314 -22.80 43.25 4.73
CA THR A 314 -23.68 42.35 5.46
C THR A 314 -24.30 41.23 4.59
N THR A 315 -24.32 40.02 5.16
CA THR A 315 -25.32 38.93 5.13
C THR A 315 -26.17 38.66 3.87
N THR A 316 -26.19 37.40 3.40
CA THR A 316 -27.44 36.66 3.13
C THR A 316 -27.22 35.15 3.25
N THR A 317 -28.02 34.51 4.09
CA THR A 317 -28.10 33.06 4.34
C THR A 317 -28.96 32.40 3.26
N THR A 318 -28.46 31.35 2.60
CA THR A 318 -29.31 30.45 1.79
C THR A 318 -29.04 29.01 2.18
N THR A 319 -30.10 28.37 2.69
CA THR A 319 -30.15 26.99 3.18
C THR A 319 -30.10 26.00 2.02
N THR A 320 -29.07 25.14 1.95
CA THR A 320 -28.97 24.08 0.95
C THR A 320 -29.39 22.73 1.54
N THR A 321 -30.48 22.17 1.02
CA THR A 321 -31.04 20.88 1.42
C THR A 321 -30.20 19.73 0.85
N THR A 322 -29.47 19.00 1.70
CA THR A 322 -28.75 17.78 1.31
C THR A 322 -29.71 16.61 1.08
N ARG A 323 -29.80 16.12 -0.15
CA ARG A 323 -30.47 14.84 -0.46
C ARG A 323 -29.41 13.77 -0.71
N ALA A 324 -29.13 12.97 0.32
CA ALA A 324 -28.25 11.81 0.21
C ALA A 324 -28.94 10.71 -0.61
N THR A 325 -28.50 10.52 -1.85
CA THR A 325 -28.85 9.36 -2.67
C THR A 325 -27.76 8.29 -2.50
N THR A 326 -27.99 7.37 -1.57
CA THR A 326 -27.21 6.13 -1.45
C THR A 326 -27.45 5.24 -2.68
N ARG A 327 -26.70 5.47 -3.76
CA ARG A 327 -26.44 4.42 -4.75
C ARG A 327 -25.31 3.55 -4.24
N ARG A 328 -25.68 2.49 -3.51
CA ARG A 328 -24.79 1.35 -3.24
C ARG A 328 -24.34 0.77 -4.58
N ARG A 329 -23.11 1.06 -5.01
CA ARG A 329 -22.40 0.14 -5.90
C ARG A 329 -21.87 -0.99 -5.03
N SER A 330 -22.42 -2.17 -5.24
CA SER A 330 -22.00 -3.43 -4.64
C SER A 330 -20.51 -3.66 -4.91
N PHE A 331 -19.69 -3.52 -3.89
CA PHE A 331 -18.43 -4.24 -3.84
C PHE A 331 -18.79 -5.72 -3.83
N TRP A 332 -18.36 -6.41 -4.87
CA TRP A 332 -18.66 -7.81 -5.12
C TRP A 332 -18.37 -8.67 -3.89
N ARG A 333 -19.35 -9.50 -3.54
CA ARG A 333 -19.23 -10.53 -2.50
C ARG A 333 -18.18 -11.53 -2.96
N TRP A 334 -17.04 -11.55 -2.29
CA TRP A 334 -16.05 -12.62 -2.43
C TRP A 334 -16.42 -13.73 -1.46
N SER A 335 -16.98 -14.81 -2.01
CA SER A 335 -17.16 -16.09 -1.33
C SER A 335 -16.06 -17.01 -1.84
N TRP A 336 -15.15 -17.40 -0.96
CA TRP A 336 -14.41 -18.65 -1.13
C TRP A 336 -14.73 -19.53 0.07
N LYS A 337 -15.50 -20.58 -0.19
CA LYS A 337 -15.61 -21.73 0.69
C LYS A 337 -14.45 -22.65 0.33
N SER A 338 -13.69 -23.05 1.35
CA SER A 338 -12.70 -24.10 1.33
C SER A 338 -13.16 -25.32 0.51
N GLY A 339 -12.48 -25.61 -0.59
CA GLY A 339 -12.66 -26.85 -1.33
C GLY A 339 -11.99 -28.00 -0.60
N LYS A 340 -12.81 -28.90 -0.02
CA LYS A 340 -12.41 -30.29 0.20
C LYS A 340 -12.30 -30.97 -1.17
N LYS A 341 -11.10 -31.42 -1.53
CA LYS A 341 -10.82 -32.81 -1.96
C LYS A 341 -9.34 -33.01 -2.22
#